data_AF-A0A5K3G2V5-F1
#
_entry.id   AF-A0A5K3G2V5-F1
#
_cell.length_a   1.000
_cell.length_b   1.000
_cell.length_c   1.000
_cell.angle_alpha   90.00
_cell.angle_beta   90.00
_cell.angle_gamma   90.00
#
_symmetry.space_group_name_H-M   'P 1'
#
loop_
_entity.id
_entity.type
_entity.pdbx_description
1 polymer ?
#
loop_
_entity_poly.entity_id
_entity_poly.type
_entity_poly.pdbx_seq_one_letter_code
_entity_poly.pdbx_strand_id
1 'polypeptide(L)'
;MTMLQKRQDIFELFERVLFNWSIRHPGSGYVQGINDLLTPFVIVFLSDYAKTELSSAGELKLSKAITKEQLQEVEADVFWCVSRLLDTIQDNYTFAQPGIQNNINKLSSLIERLDAELHRHLLNHKVEYLQFSFRWMNNLLIRELPLRCIIRLWDTYMSEPDGFSQFHVYVCAAFLLRFKDGLMRQNDFHGLLMYLQSLPTHRWTNDDIEMVLAQAFQYKSLFSQAPKHLDYQKSDIH
;
A
#
# COMPACT_ATOMS: atom_id res chain seq x y z
N MET A 1 0.14 -10.73 -10.15
CA MET A 1 -1.14 -10.31 -10.76
C MET A 1 -2.26 -10.83 -9.88
N THR A 2 -3.13 -9.97 -9.37
CA THR A 2 -4.25 -10.37 -8.50
C THR A 2 -5.20 -11.27 -9.29
N MET A 3 -5.47 -12.48 -8.78
CA MET A 3 -6.19 -13.54 -9.53
C MET A 3 -7.70 -13.27 -9.73
N LEU A 4 -8.19 -12.07 -9.38
CA LEU A 4 -9.53 -11.58 -9.77
C LEU A 4 -9.72 -11.55 -11.29
N GLN A 5 -8.65 -11.36 -12.04
CA GLN A 5 -8.66 -11.24 -13.50
C GLN A 5 -8.96 -12.56 -14.23
N LYS A 6 -9.05 -13.69 -13.52
CA LYS A 6 -9.51 -14.96 -14.14
C LYS A 6 -10.99 -14.92 -14.53
N ARG A 7 -11.75 -13.99 -13.94
CA ARG A 7 -13.13 -13.71 -14.30
C ARG A 7 -13.18 -12.58 -15.32
N GLN A 8 -13.60 -12.93 -16.54
CA GLN A 8 -13.63 -12.02 -17.69
C GLN A 8 -14.43 -10.74 -17.40
N ASP A 9 -15.58 -10.88 -16.73
CA ASP A 9 -16.46 -9.76 -16.39
C ASP A 9 -15.81 -8.76 -15.42
N ILE A 10 -15.06 -9.26 -14.43
CA ILE A 10 -14.31 -8.42 -13.49
C ILE A 10 -13.08 -7.80 -14.18
N PHE A 11 -12.41 -8.55 -15.07
CA PHE A 11 -11.27 -8.03 -15.84
C PHE A 11 -11.69 -6.84 -16.72
N GLU A 12 -12.80 -6.97 -17.45
CA GLU A 12 -13.33 -5.90 -18.30
C GLU A 12 -13.77 -4.68 -17.48
N LEU A 13 -14.32 -4.87 -16.27
CA LEU A 13 -14.60 -3.79 -15.33
C LEU A 13 -13.32 -3.02 -14.98
N PHE A 14 -12.23 -3.72 -14.65
CA PHE A 14 -10.96 -3.08 -14.33
C PHE A 14 -10.43 -2.28 -15.52
N GLU A 15 -10.46 -2.84 -16.73
CA GLU A 15 -10.03 -2.14 -17.94
C GLU A 15 -10.80 -0.85 -18.16
N ARG A 16 -12.14 -0.88 -18.07
CA ARG A 16 -12.98 0.30 -18.26
C ARG A 16 -12.72 1.36 -17.20
N VAL A 17 -12.65 0.98 -15.93
CA VAL A 17 -12.35 1.94 -14.83
C VAL A 17 -10.98 2.59 -15.05
N LEU A 18 -9.94 1.79 -15.30
CA LEU A 18 -8.58 2.29 -15.48
C LEU A 18 -8.44 3.16 -16.73
N PHE A 19 -9.06 2.76 -17.83
CA PHE A 19 -9.07 3.53 -19.08
C PHE A 19 -9.74 4.89 -18.89
N ASN A 20 -10.96 4.90 -18.33
CA ASN A 20 -11.71 6.13 -18.06
C ASN A 20 -10.95 7.04 -17.09
N TRP A 21 -10.35 6.47 -16.04
CA TRP A 21 -9.55 7.26 -15.09
C TRP A 21 -8.32 7.88 -15.76
N SER A 22 -7.58 7.09 -16.55
CA SER A 22 -6.34 7.51 -17.20
C SER A 22 -6.56 8.66 -18.20
N ILE A 23 -7.63 8.61 -18.99
CA ILE A 23 -7.98 9.69 -19.94
C ILE A 23 -8.33 10.99 -19.20
N ARG A 24 -8.96 10.89 -18.03
CA ARG A 24 -9.34 12.06 -17.23
C ARG A 24 -8.16 12.66 -16.45
N HIS A 25 -7.03 11.95 -16.35
CA HIS A 25 -5.84 12.38 -15.61
C HIS A 25 -4.59 12.33 -16.50
N PRO A 26 -4.49 13.16 -17.56
CA PRO A 26 -3.41 13.10 -18.54
C PRO A 26 -2.01 13.37 -17.95
N GLY A 27 -1.92 14.03 -16.79
CA GLY A 27 -0.66 14.24 -16.07
C GLY A 27 -0.07 12.97 -15.44
N SER A 28 -0.89 11.90 -15.30
CA SER A 28 -0.46 10.58 -14.84
C SER A 28 -0.61 9.53 -15.95
N GLY A 29 -1.77 9.46 -16.59
CA GLY A 29 -2.14 8.33 -17.45
C GLY A 29 -2.25 7.02 -16.65
N TYR A 30 -2.14 5.87 -17.31
CA TYR A 30 -2.07 4.60 -16.61
C TYR A 30 -0.66 4.34 -16.09
N VAL A 31 -0.54 4.07 -14.78
CA VAL A 31 0.69 3.62 -14.14
C VAL A 31 0.45 2.27 -13.48
N GLN A 32 1.38 1.34 -13.70
CA GLN A 32 1.31 0.00 -13.11
C GLN A 32 1.26 0.11 -11.58
N GLY A 33 0.26 -0.54 -10.99
CA GLY A 33 -0.01 -0.52 -9.56
C GLY A 33 -1.32 0.14 -9.19
N ILE A 34 -1.82 1.09 -10.00
CA ILE A 34 -3.18 1.64 -9.84
C ILE A 34 -4.22 0.52 -9.97
N ASN A 35 -3.98 -0.44 -10.86
CA ASN A 35 -4.84 -1.61 -11.04
C ASN A 35 -5.06 -2.41 -9.74
N ASP A 36 -4.09 -2.44 -8.82
CA ASP A 36 -4.24 -3.16 -7.55
C ASP A 36 -5.18 -2.40 -6.61
N LEU A 37 -5.21 -1.07 -6.69
CA LEU A 37 -6.03 -0.21 -5.83
C LEU A 37 -7.55 -0.38 -6.07
N LEU A 38 -7.95 -0.90 -7.23
CA LEU A 38 -9.35 -1.23 -7.53
C LEU A 38 -9.82 -2.44 -6.73
N THR A 39 -8.91 -3.35 -6.38
CA THR A 39 -9.25 -4.68 -5.83
C THR A 39 -10.05 -4.60 -4.53
N PRO A 40 -9.65 -3.80 -3.51
CA PRO A 40 -10.44 -3.68 -2.28
C PRO A 40 -11.85 -3.16 -2.53
N PHE A 41 -12.00 -2.12 -3.35
CA PHE A 41 -13.32 -1.54 -3.67
C PHE A 41 -14.23 -2.53 -4.39
N VAL A 42 -13.72 -3.23 -5.40
CA VAL A 42 -14.49 -4.22 -6.17
C VAL A 42 -15.01 -5.32 -5.25
N ILE A 43 -14.17 -5.82 -4.34
CA ILE A 43 -14.57 -6.88 -3.41
C ILE A 43 -15.59 -6.38 -2.39
N VAL A 44 -15.39 -5.19 -1.83
CA VAL A 44 -16.33 -4.60 -0.88
C VAL A 44 -17.70 -4.37 -1.54
N PHE A 45 -17.77 -3.72 -2.70
CA PHE A 45 -19.06 -3.44 -3.35
C PHE A 45 -19.74 -4.68 -3.91
N LEU A 46 -18.99 -5.70 -4.35
CA LEU A 46 -19.61 -6.99 -4.70
C LEU A 46 -20.23 -7.69 -3.50
N SER A 47 -19.72 -7.44 -2.30
CA SER A 47 -20.20 -8.10 -1.07
C SER A 47 -21.64 -7.69 -0.68
N ASP A 48 -22.11 -6.53 -1.15
CA ASP A 48 -23.50 -6.08 -0.98
C ASP A 48 -24.49 -6.95 -1.78
N TYR A 49 -24.03 -7.54 -2.88
CA TYR A 49 -24.84 -8.39 -3.73
C TYR A 49 -24.67 -9.87 -3.37
N ALA A 50 -23.45 -10.36 -3.20
CA ALA A 50 -23.18 -11.78 -2.96
C ALA A 50 -22.09 -11.97 -1.90
N LYS A 51 -22.15 -13.04 -1.11
CA LYS A 51 -21.02 -13.36 -0.22
C LYS A 51 -19.77 -13.59 -1.07
N THR A 52 -18.73 -12.83 -0.79
CA THR A 52 -17.42 -12.89 -1.46
C THR A 52 -16.46 -13.76 -0.66
N GLU A 53 -15.96 -14.82 -1.26
CA GLU A 53 -14.88 -15.63 -0.69
C GLU A 53 -13.66 -15.55 -1.60
N LEU A 54 -12.50 -15.27 -1.01
CA LEU A 54 -11.23 -15.27 -1.71
C LEU A 54 -10.40 -16.46 -1.26
N SER A 55 -10.03 -17.33 -2.20
CA SER A 55 -9.10 -18.40 -1.91
C SER A 55 -7.71 -17.86 -1.56
N SER A 56 -6.85 -18.70 -0.97
CA SER A 56 -5.44 -18.37 -0.76
C SER A 56 -4.69 -18.07 -2.06
N ALA A 57 -5.20 -18.58 -3.19
CA ALA A 57 -4.71 -18.28 -4.53
C ALA A 57 -5.30 -16.96 -5.10
N GLY A 58 -6.19 -16.28 -4.40
CA GLY A 58 -6.83 -15.04 -4.84
C GLY A 58 -8.00 -15.24 -5.82
N GLU A 59 -8.54 -16.46 -5.91
CA GLU A 59 -9.71 -16.73 -6.74
C GLU A 59 -10.97 -16.29 -6.01
N LEU A 60 -11.76 -15.45 -6.68
CA LEU A 60 -13.02 -14.94 -6.15
C LEU A 60 -14.16 -15.92 -6.42
N LYS A 61 -14.79 -16.40 -5.34
CA LYS A 61 -16.05 -17.12 -5.36
C LYS A 61 -17.15 -16.20 -4.86
N LEU A 62 -18.27 -16.20 -5.59
CA LEU A 62 -19.47 -15.47 -5.21
C LEU A 62 -20.56 -16.49 -4.88
N SER A 63 -21.32 -16.27 -3.81
CA SER A 63 -22.41 -17.17 -3.41
C SER A 63 -23.57 -17.19 -4.40
N LYS A 64 -23.69 -16.18 -5.27
CA LYS A 64 -24.68 -16.09 -6.33
C LYS A 64 -24.10 -15.35 -7.55
N ALA A 65 -24.70 -15.56 -8.71
CA ALA A 65 -24.36 -14.79 -9.91
C ALA A 65 -24.73 -13.30 -9.72
N ILE A 66 -23.93 -12.43 -10.31
CA ILE A 66 -24.13 -10.97 -10.33
C ILE A 66 -24.73 -10.62 -11.69
N THR A 67 -25.79 -9.82 -11.70
CA THR A 67 -26.39 -9.38 -12.96
C THR A 67 -25.52 -8.31 -13.63
N LYS A 68 -25.75 -8.06 -14.91
CA LYS A 68 -25.01 -7.04 -15.64
C LYS A 68 -25.23 -5.65 -15.05
N GLU A 69 -26.45 -5.36 -14.62
CA GLU A 69 -26.86 -4.09 -14.02
C GLU A 69 -26.14 -3.87 -12.69
N GLN A 70 -26.11 -4.88 -11.82
CA GLN A 70 -25.37 -4.84 -10.55
C GLN A 70 -23.87 -4.62 -10.78
N LEU A 71 -23.31 -5.27 -11.80
CA LEU A 71 -21.89 -5.08 -12.13
C LEU A 71 -21.59 -3.66 -12.65
N GLN A 72 -22.52 -3.04 -13.37
CA GLN A 72 -22.40 -1.64 -13.81
C GLN A 72 -22.49 -0.66 -12.64
N GLU A 73 -23.35 -0.91 -11.65
CA GLU A 73 -23.42 -0.13 -10.41
C GLU A 73 -22.08 -0.23 -9.64
N VAL A 74 -21.58 -1.46 -9.43
CA VAL A 74 -20.26 -1.69 -8.83
C VAL A 74 -19.16 -0.96 -9.61
N GLU A 75 -19.15 -1.03 -10.93
CA GLU A 75 -18.15 -0.33 -11.76
C GLU A 75 -18.15 1.18 -11.52
N ALA A 76 -19.33 1.80 -11.47
CA ALA A 76 -19.46 3.23 -11.23
C ALA A 76 -18.95 3.62 -9.83
N ASP A 77 -19.31 2.85 -8.81
CA ASP A 77 -18.87 3.10 -7.42
C ASP A 77 -17.36 2.91 -7.27
N VAL A 78 -16.80 1.85 -7.87
CA VAL A 78 -15.35 1.63 -7.93
C VAL A 78 -14.66 2.81 -8.59
N PHE A 79 -15.16 3.28 -9.73
CA PHE A 79 -14.57 4.41 -10.45
C PHE A 79 -14.50 5.66 -9.57
N TRP A 80 -15.61 6.03 -8.92
CA TRP A 80 -15.65 7.23 -8.10
C TRP A 80 -14.79 7.10 -6.83
N CYS A 81 -14.88 5.98 -6.12
CA CYS A 81 -14.10 5.79 -4.90
C CYS A 81 -12.59 5.70 -5.17
N VAL A 82 -12.17 5.02 -6.24
CA VAL A 82 -10.75 5.00 -6.66
C VAL A 82 -10.29 6.38 -7.08
N SER A 83 -11.12 7.13 -7.82
CA SER A 83 -10.79 8.53 -8.20
C SER A 83 -10.55 9.38 -6.95
N ARG A 84 -11.43 9.30 -5.96
CA ARG A 84 -11.31 10.03 -4.69
C ARG A 84 -10.09 9.62 -3.88
N LEU A 85 -9.72 8.34 -3.88
CA LEU A 85 -8.47 7.88 -3.27
C LEU A 85 -7.27 8.49 -4.00
N LEU A 86 -7.22 8.36 -5.33
CA LEU A 86 -6.11 8.84 -6.14
C LEU A 86 -5.93 10.36 -6.09
N ASP A 87 -7.02 11.12 -5.90
CA ASP A 87 -6.97 12.57 -5.66
C ASP A 87 -6.04 12.95 -4.49
N THR A 88 -5.90 12.07 -3.49
CA THR A 88 -5.08 12.30 -2.29
C THR A 88 -3.60 12.00 -2.50
N ILE A 89 -3.25 11.26 -3.56
CA ILE A 89 -1.90 10.73 -3.81
C ILE A 89 -1.50 10.90 -5.30
N GLN A 90 -1.95 11.97 -5.95
CA GLN A 90 -1.75 12.17 -7.39
C GLN A 90 -0.26 12.18 -7.77
N ASP A 91 0.58 12.81 -6.95
CA ASP A 91 2.02 12.91 -7.15
C ASP A 91 2.76 11.57 -7.09
N ASN A 92 2.12 10.50 -6.58
CA ASN A 92 2.64 9.14 -6.66
C ASN A 92 2.62 8.58 -8.09
N TYR A 93 1.78 9.12 -8.98
CA TYR A 93 1.54 8.56 -10.32
C TYR A 93 1.82 9.54 -11.47
N THR A 94 2.25 10.77 -11.17
CA THR A 94 2.75 11.71 -12.20
C THR A 94 4.14 11.30 -12.71
N PHE A 95 4.62 11.96 -13.78
CA PHE A 95 5.96 11.72 -14.34
C PHE A 95 7.05 11.68 -13.26
N ALA A 96 7.90 10.66 -13.32
CA ALA A 96 8.95 10.35 -12.35
C ALA A 96 8.50 10.06 -10.90
N GLN A 97 7.19 10.01 -10.62
CA GLN A 97 6.61 9.61 -9.33
C GLN A 97 7.24 10.29 -8.10
N PRO A 98 7.31 11.64 -8.05
CA PRO A 98 7.95 12.37 -6.96
C PRO A 98 7.32 12.07 -5.58
N GLY A 99 6.02 11.82 -5.51
CA GLY A 99 5.34 11.45 -4.26
C GLY A 99 5.89 10.16 -3.66
N ILE A 100 6.13 9.15 -4.50
CA ILE A 100 6.72 7.88 -4.08
C ILE A 100 8.13 8.09 -3.55
N GLN A 101 8.98 8.83 -4.27
CA GLN A 101 10.35 9.12 -3.83
C GLN A 101 10.37 9.86 -2.48
N ASN A 102 9.50 10.86 -2.32
CA ASN A 102 9.34 11.60 -1.06
C ASN A 102 8.92 10.67 0.09
N ASN A 103 7.97 9.78 -0.15
CA ASN A 103 7.48 8.84 0.86
C ASN A 103 8.54 7.82 1.28
N ILE A 104 9.36 7.33 0.33
CA ILE A 104 10.48 6.43 0.62
C ILE A 104 11.56 7.14 1.45
N ASN A 105 11.89 8.38 1.11
CA ASN A 105 12.85 9.18 1.88
C ASN A 105 12.34 9.43 3.31
N LYS A 106 11.07 9.80 3.45
CA LYS A 106 10.41 9.95 4.76
C LYS A 106 10.45 8.64 5.56
N LEU A 107 10.17 7.49 4.93
CA LEU A 107 10.26 6.19 5.58
C LEU A 107 11.68 5.92 6.08
N SER A 108 12.71 6.15 5.25
CA SER A 108 14.11 5.98 5.63
C SER A 108 14.46 6.81 6.87
N SER A 109 14.15 8.11 6.85
CA SER A 109 14.42 9.00 7.98
C SER A 109 13.62 8.65 9.23
N LEU A 110 12.38 8.15 9.09
CA LEU A 110 11.59 7.68 10.22
C LEU A 110 12.22 6.45 10.86
N ILE A 111 12.65 5.47 10.06
CA ILE A 111 13.28 4.26 10.58
C ILE A 111 14.63 4.55 11.22
N GLU A 112 15.43 5.47 10.68
CA GLU A 112 16.67 5.91 11.31
C GLU A 112 16.43 6.46 12.73
N ARG A 113 15.35 7.23 12.92
CA ARG A 113 14.99 7.83 14.22
C ARG A 113 14.34 6.85 15.18
N LEU A 114 13.51 5.94 14.66
CA LEU A 114 12.79 4.95 15.45
C LEU A 114 13.69 3.79 15.86
N ASP A 115 14.58 3.35 14.97
CA ASP A 115 15.42 2.18 15.14
C ASP A 115 16.72 2.30 14.31
N ALA A 116 17.67 3.07 14.84
CA ALA A 116 18.98 3.28 14.21
C ALA A 116 19.81 1.99 14.04
N GLU A 117 19.50 0.94 14.80
CA GLU A 117 20.13 -0.37 14.65
C GLU A 117 19.67 -1.04 13.35
N LEU A 118 18.35 -1.17 13.15
CA LEU A 118 17.81 -1.74 11.93
C LEU A 118 18.20 -0.91 10.70
N HIS A 119 18.13 0.42 10.79
CA HIS A 119 18.53 1.30 9.70
C HIS A 119 19.98 1.03 9.26
N ARG A 120 20.93 1.02 10.21
CA ARG A 120 22.34 0.71 9.92
C ARG A 120 22.52 -0.71 9.40
N HIS A 121 21.77 -1.69 9.91
CA HIS A 121 21.84 -3.07 9.43
C HIS A 121 21.51 -3.16 7.94
N LEU A 122 20.43 -2.51 7.48
CA LEU A 122 20.06 -2.48 6.07
C LEU A 122 21.15 -1.82 5.20
N LEU A 123 21.66 -0.65 5.62
CA LEU A 123 22.69 0.07 4.87
C LEU A 123 24.04 -0.67 4.81
N ASN A 124 24.45 -1.31 5.90
CA ASN A 124 25.69 -2.09 5.96
C ASN A 124 25.66 -3.25 4.97
N HIS A 125 24.49 -3.87 4.78
CA HIS A 125 24.26 -4.93 3.79
C HIS A 125 23.86 -4.40 2.42
N LYS A 126 23.98 -3.09 2.16
CA LYS A 126 23.69 -2.44 0.87
C LYS A 126 22.23 -2.60 0.40
N VAL A 127 21.29 -2.75 1.33
CA VAL A 127 19.87 -2.73 1.04
C VAL A 127 19.37 -1.30 1.08
N GLU A 128 18.94 -0.80 -0.08
CA GLU A 128 18.35 0.52 -0.22
C GLU A 128 16.84 0.46 -0.01
N TYR A 129 16.25 1.47 0.64
CA TYR A 129 14.81 1.52 0.88
C TYR A 129 13.99 1.41 -0.41
N LEU A 130 14.48 1.99 -1.51
CA LEU A 130 13.83 1.93 -2.82
C LEU A 130 13.54 0.49 -3.28
N GLN A 131 14.44 -0.47 -2.99
CA GLN A 131 14.39 -1.83 -3.51
C GLN A 131 13.20 -2.66 -2.99
N PHE A 132 12.64 -2.28 -1.84
CA PHE A 132 11.47 -2.96 -1.26
C PHE A 132 10.27 -2.01 -1.09
N SER A 133 10.50 -0.79 -0.61
CA SER A 133 9.42 0.11 -0.22
C SER A 133 8.75 0.83 -1.39
N PHE A 134 9.35 0.83 -2.59
CA PHE A 134 8.66 1.32 -3.80
C PHE A 134 7.31 0.61 -4.00
N ARG A 135 7.29 -0.73 -3.90
CA ARG A 135 6.07 -1.53 -4.03
C ARG A 135 5.08 -1.23 -2.91
N TRP A 136 5.58 -0.98 -1.70
CA TRP A 136 4.74 -0.67 -0.54
C TRP A 136 3.98 0.64 -0.75
N MET A 137 4.67 1.69 -1.20
CA MET A 137 4.08 3.00 -1.47
C MET A 137 3.19 2.99 -2.71
N ASN A 138 3.66 2.38 -3.82
CA ASN A 138 2.96 2.38 -5.10
C ASN A 138 1.65 1.57 -5.08
N ASN A 139 1.59 0.54 -4.22
CA ASN A 139 0.44 -0.36 -4.09
C ASN A 139 -0.24 -0.29 -2.72
N LEU A 140 0.09 0.67 -1.86
CA LEU A 140 -0.48 0.83 -0.52
C LEU A 140 -0.49 -0.48 0.29
N LEU A 141 0.66 -1.19 0.29
CA LEU A 141 0.87 -2.50 0.91
C LEU A 141 -0.01 -3.67 0.40
N ILE A 142 -0.84 -3.49 -0.64
CA ILE A 142 -1.72 -4.56 -1.17
C ILE A 142 -0.96 -5.82 -1.55
N ARG A 143 0.30 -5.67 -1.98
CA ARG A 143 1.18 -6.79 -2.36
C ARG A 143 1.78 -7.53 -1.16
N GLU A 144 1.74 -6.94 0.03
CA GLU A 144 2.39 -7.46 1.24
C GLU A 144 1.40 -8.03 2.24
N LEU A 145 0.10 -7.75 2.10
CA LEU A 145 -0.93 -8.13 3.07
C LEU A 145 -2.06 -8.92 2.40
N PRO A 146 -2.68 -9.88 3.11
CA PRO A 146 -3.93 -10.49 2.67
C PRO A 146 -5.01 -9.43 2.44
N LEU A 147 -5.90 -9.62 1.45
CA LEU A 147 -6.90 -8.60 1.11
C LEU A 147 -7.81 -8.21 2.29
N ARG A 148 -8.19 -9.17 3.14
CA ARG A 148 -8.97 -8.89 4.37
C ARG A 148 -8.29 -7.84 5.27
N CYS A 149 -6.95 -7.92 5.35
CA CYS A 149 -6.14 -7.02 6.15
C CYS A 149 -6.04 -5.65 5.50
N ILE A 150 -6.00 -5.60 4.16
CA ILE A 150 -6.05 -4.34 3.39
C ILE A 150 -7.39 -3.63 3.58
N ILE A 151 -8.51 -4.36 3.49
CA ILE A 151 -9.84 -3.77 3.72
C ILE A 151 -9.88 -3.17 5.14
N ARG A 152 -9.48 -3.94 6.16
CA ARG A 152 -9.42 -3.46 7.54
C ARG A 152 -8.47 -2.26 7.72
N LEU A 153 -7.35 -2.24 7.02
CA LEU A 153 -6.40 -1.12 7.04
C LEU A 153 -7.01 0.14 6.42
N TRP A 154 -7.72 -0.03 5.31
CA TRP A 154 -8.33 1.06 4.55
C TRP A 154 -9.54 1.67 5.26
N ASP A 155 -10.25 0.93 6.12
CA ASP A 155 -11.26 1.49 7.04
C ASP A 155 -10.66 2.66 7.85
N THR A 156 -9.44 2.47 8.36
CA THR A 156 -8.73 3.50 9.12
C THR A 156 -8.18 4.60 8.20
N TYR A 157 -7.67 4.27 7.01
CA TYR A 157 -7.19 5.31 6.08
C TYR A 157 -8.29 6.25 5.61
N MET A 158 -9.52 5.75 5.43
CA MET A 158 -10.66 6.59 5.06
C MET A 158 -11.18 7.41 6.24
N SER A 159 -10.94 6.95 7.47
CA SER A 159 -11.34 7.66 8.70
C SER A 159 -10.33 8.72 9.13
N GLU A 160 -9.07 8.58 8.71
CA GLU A 160 -7.98 9.50 9.07
C GLU A 160 -7.83 10.64 8.05
N PRO A 161 -7.71 11.90 8.51
CA PRO A 161 -7.22 12.98 7.67
C PRO A 161 -5.84 12.61 7.09
N ASP A 162 -5.71 12.66 5.77
CA ASP A 162 -4.51 12.28 5.03
C ASP A 162 -4.07 10.82 5.24
N GLY A 163 -5.03 9.90 5.43
CA GLY A 163 -4.78 8.48 5.66
C GLY A 163 -3.89 7.83 4.59
N PHE A 164 -4.26 8.00 3.32
CA PHE A 164 -3.54 7.42 2.19
C PHE A 164 -2.20 8.11 1.87
N SER A 165 -2.10 9.43 2.11
CA SER A 165 -0.98 10.25 1.67
C SER A 165 0.13 10.37 2.71
N GLN A 166 -0.21 10.75 3.95
CA GLN A 166 0.78 10.98 5.00
C GLN A 166 0.81 9.82 6.01
N PHE A 167 -0.35 9.35 6.47
CA PHE A 167 -0.40 8.34 7.52
C PHE A 167 0.20 7.00 7.05
N HIS A 168 0.06 6.69 5.78
CA HIS A 168 0.62 5.49 5.15
C HIS A 168 2.13 5.30 5.42
N VAL A 169 2.93 6.37 5.45
CA VAL A 169 4.37 6.26 5.71
C VAL A 169 4.66 5.75 7.13
N TYR A 170 3.88 6.20 8.12
CA TYR A 170 3.99 5.72 9.50
C TYR A 170 3.55 4.26 9.63
N VAL A 171 2.55 3.85 8.85
CA VAL A 171 2.11 2.46 8.77
C VAL A 171 3.20 1.58 8.18
N CYS A 172 3.84 2.00 7.09
CA CYS A 172 5.00 1.30 6.51
C CYS A 172 6.16 1.19 7.53
N ALA A 173 6.39 2.22 8.35
CA ALA A 173 7.41 2.17 9.39
C ALA A 173 7.06 1.16 10.51
N ALA A 174 5.83 1.20 11.03
CA ALA A 174 5.33 0.23 12.01
C ALA A 174 5.33 -1.21 11.45
N PHE A 175 4.94 -1.37 10.20
CA PHE A 175 4.96 -2.64 9.48
C PHE A 175 6.38 -3.19 9.37
N LEU A 176 7.38 -2.38 8.96
CA LEU A 176 8.78 -2.83 8.89
C LEU A 176 9.31 -3.26 10.26
N LEU A 177 9.06 -2.47 11.30
CA LEU A 177 9.55 -2.73 12.66
C LEU A 177 8.90 -3.97 13.29
N ARG A 178 7.68 -4.34 12.88
CA ARG A 178 7.04 -5.61 13.27
C ARG A 178 7.88 -6.83 12.90
N PHE A 179 8.74 -6.70 11.89
CA PHE A 179 9.60 -7.77 11.39
C PHE A 179 11.09 -7.56 11.68
N LYS A 180 11.44 -6.63 12.56
CA LYS A 180 12.83 -6.34 12.94
C LYS A 180 13.61 -7.60 13.27
N ASP A 181 13.10 -8.44 14.17
CA ASP A 181 13.82 -9.64 14.62
C ASP A 181 14.13 -10.63 13.49
N GLY A 182 13.28 -10.70 12.47
CA GLY A 182 13.50 -11.53 11.29
C GLY A 182 14.54 -10.94 10.35
N LEU A 183 14.53 -9.60 10.20
CA LEU A 183 15.51 -8.85 9.41
C LEU A 183 16.92 -8.92 10.02
N MET A 184 17.02 -8.74 11.33
CA MET A 184 18.30 -8.79 12.06
C MET A 184 18.96 -10.18 12.02
N ARG A 185 18.22 -11.24 11.72
CA ARG A 185 18.77 -12.60 11.52
C ARG A 185 19.37 -12.82 10.13
N GLN A 186 19.03 -11.97 9.17
CA GLN A 186 19.60 -12.05 7.82
C GLN A 186 20.96 -11.35 7.83
N ASN A 187 21.98 -12.04 7.32
CA ASN A 187 23.39 -11.59 7.39
C ASN A 187 23.96 -11.23 6.02
N ASP A 188 23.14 -11.19 4.98
CA ASP A 188 23.53 -10.84 3.62
C ASP A 188 22.43 -10.05 2.90
N PHE A 189 22.83 -9.41 1.80
CA PHE A 189 21.94 -8.62 0.96
C PHE A 189 20.76 -9.46 0.43
N HIS A 190 21.04 -10.68 -0.04
CA HIS A 190 20.04 -11.53 -0.67
C HIS A 190 18.95 -11.97 0.32
N GLY A 191 19.32 -12.46 1.49
CA GLY A 191 18.39 -12.88 2.54
C GLY A 191 17.53 -11.73 3.04
N LEU A 192 18.12 -10.55 3.26
CA LEU A 192 17.37 -9.34 3.63
C LEU A 192 16.33 -8.97 2.57
N LEU A 193 16.74 -8.87 1.30
CA LEU A 193 15.86 -8.44 0.22
C LEU A 193 14.73 -9.45 -0.01
N MET A 194 15.05 -10.75 0.00
CA MET A 194 14.04 -11.82 -0.11
C MET A 194 13.03 -11.77 1.03
N TYR A 195 13.50 -11.53 2.25
CA TYR A 195 12.63 -11.43 3.42
C TYR A 195 11.70 -10.20 3.33
N LEU A 196 12.24 -9.03 2.96
CA LEU A 196 11.48 -7.79 2.77
C LEU A 196 10.43 -7.89 1.65
N GLN A 197 10.72 -8.65 0.60
CA GLN A 197 9.80 -8.83 -0.53
C GLN A 197 8.78 -9.96 -0.32
N SER A 198 8.91 -10.74 0.75
CA SER A 198 8.05 -11.90 1.09
C SER A 198 7.81 -12.01 2.60
N LEU A 199 7.38 -10.91 3.23
CA LEU A 199 7.11 -10.88 4.66
C LEU A 199 5.99 -11.86 5.04
N PRO A 200 6.08 -12.57 6.18
CA PRO A 200 5.18 -13.68 6.51
C PRO A 200 3.83 -13.21 7.06
N THR A 201 3.02 -12.55 6.24
CA THR A 201 1.72 -11.94 6.60
C THR A 201 0.50 -12.81 6.28
N HIS A 202 0.68 -13.96 5.63
CA HIS A 202 -0.44 -14.81 5.14
C HIS A 202 -1.48 -15.18 6.23
N ARG A 203 -1.04 -15.31 7.49
CA ARG A 203 -1.90 -15.63 8.65
C ARG A 203 -2.41 -14.41 9.40
N TRP A 204 -2.04 -13.20 8.99
CA TRP A 204 -2.43 -11.99 9.71
C TRP A 204 -3.94 -11.82 9.77
N THR A 205 -4.40 -11.29 10.88
CA THR A 205 -5.80 -11.05 11.20
C THR A 205 -6.05 -9.55 11.38
N ASN A 206 -7.27 -9.19 11.76
CA ASN A 206 -7.58 -7.81 12.09
C ASN A 206 -6.76 -7.32 13.30
N ASP A 207 -6.50 -8.20 14.28
CA ASP A 207 -5.71 -7.86 15.47
C ASP A 207 -4.28 -7.43 15.11
N ASP A 208 -3.65 -8.10 14.14
CA ASP A 208 -2.31 -7.73 13.66
C ASP A 208 -2.32 -6.33 13.01
N ILE A 209 -3.38 -6.01 12.25
CA ILE A 209 -3.54 -4.70 11.63
C ILE A 209 -3.80 -3.62 12.67
N GLU A 210 -4.58 -3.92 13.71
CA GLU A 210 -4.82 -3.01 14.82
C GLU A 210 -3.54 -2.70 15.60
N MET A 211 -2.68 -3.69 15.83
CA MET A 211 -1.37 -3.46 16.43
C MET A 211 -0.49 -2.55 15.57
N VAL A 212 -0.44 -2.79 14.25
CA VAL A 212 0.32 -1.94 13.32
C VAL A 212 -0.23 -0.52 13.29
N LEU A 213 -1.55 -0.37 13.23
CA LEU A 213 -2.23 0.94 13.23
C LEU A 213 -1.97 1.69 14.53
N ALA A 214 -2.13 1.05 15.69
CA ALA A 214 -1.86 1.66 16.99
C ALA A 214 -0.42 2.18 17.08
N GLN A 215 0.54 1.37 16.62
CA GLN A 215 1.95 1.75 16.60
C GLN A 215 2.22 2.90 15.61
N ALA A 216 1.59 2.87 14.43
CA ALA A 216 1.69 3.93 13.44
C ALA A 216 1.10 5.26 13.93
N PHE A 217 -0.01 5.22 14.66
CA PHE A 217 -0.60 6.39 15.32
C PHE A 217 0.36 6.99 16.34
N GLN A 218 0.99 6.16 17.18
CA GLN A 218 2.01 6.63 18.12
C GLN A 218 3.16 7.32 17.39
N TYR A 219 3.66 6.74 16.29
CA TYR A 219 4.71 7.36 15.49
C TYR A 219 4.25 8.68 14.86
N LYS A 220 3.04 8.73 14.28
CA LYS A 220 2.46 9.98 13.75
C LYS A 220 2.45 11.04 14.84
N SER A 221 1.93 10.76 16.03
CA SER A 221 1.88 11.72 17.14
C SER A 221 3.26 12.22 17.59
N LEU A 222 4.27 11.35 17.62
CA LEU A 222 5.63 11.72 18.03
C LEU A 222 6.38 12.56 16.99
N PHE A 223 6.13 12.30 15.70
CA PHE A 223 6.97 12.80 14.61
C PHE A 223 6.28 13.83 13.70
N SER A 224 4.94 13.92 13.68
CA SER A 224 4.20 14.90 12.88
C SER A 224 4.31 16.32 13.43
N GLN A 225 4.57 16.47 14.74
CA GLN A 225 4.71 17.77 15.41
C GLN A 225 6.16 18.27 15.48
N ALA A 226 7.11 17.63 14.79
CA ALA A 226 8.53 18.03 14.79
C ALA A 226 8.90 18.81 13.51
N PRO A 227 8.64 20.13 13.42
CA PRO A 227 8.55 20.84 12.15
C PRO A 227 9.90 21.43 11.70
N LYS A 228 11.04 21.12 12.34
CA LYS A 228 12.30 21.89 12.19
C LYS A 228 13.60 21.11 11.99
N HIS A 229 13.56 19.83 11.63
CA HIS A 229 14.79 19.07 11.37
C HIS A 229 14.84 18.33 10.02
N LEU A 230 13.89 18.60 9.11
CA LEU A 230 13.91 18.03 7.75
C LEU A 230 14.88 18.75 6.80
N ASP A 231 15.43 19.91 7.20
CA ASP A 231 16.56 20.55 6.54
C ASP A 231 17.88 20.01 7.10
N TYR A 232 18.16 18.71 6.95
CA TYR A 232 19.55 18.28 6.96
C TYR A 232 20.11 18.60 5.57
N GLN A 233 20.55 19.85 5.40
CA GLN A 233 21.42 20.20 4.29
C GLN A 233 22.58 19.22 4.29
N LYS A 234 22.83 18.58 3.15
CA LYS A 234 24.14 18.01 2.83
C LYS A 234 25.15 19.16 2.84
N SER A 235 25.69 19.49 4.00
CA SER A 235 26.93 20.24 4.12
C SER A 235 27.98 19.30 4.70
N ASP A 236 29.03 19.13 3.90
CA ASP A 236 30.38 18.74 4.28
C ASP A 236 30.66 17.25 4.52
N ILE A 237 30.86 16.54 3.41
CA ILE A 237 31.95 15.57 3.32
C ILE A 237 32.88 16.09 2.22
N HIS A 238 33.93 16.77 2.64
CA HIS A 238 35.13 17.03 1.85
C HIS A 238 35.92 15.74 1.64
#